data_AF-A0A437MAI0-F1
#
_entry.id   AF-A0A437MAI0-F1
#
_cell.length_a   1.000
_cell.length_b   1.000
_cell.length_c   1.000
_cell.angle_alpha   90.00
_cell.angle_beta   90.00
_cell.angle_gamma   90.00
#
_symmetry.space_group_name_H-M   'P 1'
#
loop_
_entity.id
_entity.type
_entity.pdbx_description
1 polymer ?
#
loop_
_entity_poly.entity_id
_entity_poly.type
_entity_poly.pdbx_seq_one_letter_code
_entity_poly.pdbx_strand_id
1 'polypeptide(L)'
;MDMISGVGSSNPSPIGPAKDGVKVDAAGAAPAVTMTKTDKEMPMTLVAAIAELGPPVDTDKIQAIRQAIAQGRYPIDAQAIADKMIALDLPKVGR
;
A
#
# COMPACT_ATOMS: atom_id res chain seq x y z
N MET A 1 45.03 -29.63 17.69
CA MET A 1 45.24 -28.38 16.96
C MET A 1 45.71 -28.76 15.58
N ASP A 2 44.95 -28.42 14.54
CA ASP A 2 45.49 -27.92 13.27
C ASP A 2 44.32 -27.37 12.45
N MET A 3 44.44 -26.09 12.11
CA MET A 3 43.42 -25.24 11.49
C MET A 3 43.63 -25.22 9.99
N ILE A 4 42.62 -25.58 9.20
CA ILE A 4 42.59 -25.25 7.78
C ILE A 4 41.38 -24.35 7.53
N SER A 5 41.64 -23.05 7.69
CA SER A 5 40.81 -21.97 7.19
C SER A 5 41.16 -21.76 5.72
N GLY A 6 40.25 -22.15 4.82
CA GLY A 6 40.30 -21.78 3.41
C GLY A 6 39.74 -20.37 3.22
N VAL A 7 40.64 -19.40 3.05
CA VAL A 7 40.33 -18.02 2.69
C VAL A 7 39.97 -17.96 1.21
N GLY A 8 38.73 -17.52 0.92
CA GLY A 8 38.30 -17.08 -0.40
C GLY A 8 37.86 -15.63 -0.31
N SER A 9 38.83 -14.72 -0.33
CA SER A 9 38.62 -13.28 -0.38
C SER A 9 37.88 -12.87 -1.67
N SER A 10 36.78 -12.15 -1.50
CA SER A 10 36.29 -11.01 -2.30
C SER A 10 36.56 -10.97 -3.82
N ASN A 11 35.50 -10.85 -4.64
CA ASN A 11 35.15 -9.54 -5.25
C ASN A 11 33.75 -9.55 -5.94
N PRO A 12 33.00 -8.42 -5.91
CA PRO A 12 31.75 -8.20 -6.63
C PRO A 12 31.98 -7.68 -8.05
N SER A 13 31.08 -7.94 -8.99
CA SER A 13 31.05 -7.35 -10.34
C SER A 13 29.73 -7.69 -11.06
N PRO A 14 29.30 -6.93 -12.09
CA PRO A 14 28.78 -5.56 -11.98
C PRO A 14 27.45 -5.39 -12.77
N ILE A 15 26.89 -4.18 -12.69
CA ILE A 15 25.78 -3.65 -13.50
C ILE A 15 26.01 -3.86 -15.00
N GLY A 16 25.00 -4.43 -15.68
CA GLY A 16 24.88 -4.49 -17.14
C GLY A 16 23.79 -3.55 -17.67
N PRO A 17 23.89 -3.07 -18.92
CA PRO A 17 23.50 -1.70 -19.31
C PRO A 17 22.01 -1.47 -19.67
N ALA A 18 21.56 -0.27 -19.32
CA ALA A 18 20.29 0.35 -19.70
C ALA A 18 20.11 0.58 -21.20
N LYS A 19 18.83 0.62 -21.64
CA LYS A 19 18.18 1.33 -22.78
C LYS A 19 16.91 0.53 -23.16
N ASP A 20 15.70 1.04 -23.14
CA ASP A 20 15.22 2.25 -23.82
C ASP A 20 14.02 2.86 -23.07
N GLY A 21 13.92 4.19 -23.13
CA GLY A 21 12.97 4.97 -22.36
C GLY A 21 11.54 4.86 -22.87
N VAL A 22 10.60 4.93 -21.93
CA VAL A 22 9.30 5.54 -22.19
C VAL A 22 8.98 6.44 -21.00
N LYS A 23 9.16 7.74 -21.19
CA LYS A 23 8.34 8.72 -20.46
C LYS A 23 6.91 8.53 -20.94
N VAL A 24 5.98 8.20 -20.05
CA VAL A 24 4.56 8.49 -20.28
C VAL A 24 4.13 9.46 -19.19
N ASP A 25 4.33 10.74 -19.48
CA ASP A 25 3.44 11.77 -18.98
C ASP A 25 2.07 11.55 -19.64
N ALA A 26 1.04 11.25 -18.86
CA ALA A 26 -0.35 11.53 -19.23
C ALA A 26 -1.26 11.43 -18.00
N ALA A 27 -1.69 12.61 -17.55
CA ALA A 27 -2.87 12.75 -16.73
C ALA A 27 -4.11 12.16 -17.43
N GLY A 28 -5.05 11.69 -16.61
CA GLY A 28 -6.46 11.61 -17.00
C GLY A 28 -6.94 10.24 -17.48
N ALA A 29 -7.63 9.53 -16.59
CA ALA A 29 -8.98 9.02 -16.83
C ALA A 29 -9.42 8.23 -15.59
N ALA A 30 -10.36 8.80 -14.82
CA ALA A 30 -11.15 8.00 -13.90
C ALA A 30 -11.88 6.94 -14.74
N PRO A 31 -11.82 5.64 -14.39
CA PRO A 31 -12.64 4.66 -15.09
C PRO A 31 -14.09 4.91 -14.73
N ALA A 32 -14.88 5.37 -15.69
CA ALA A 32 -16.33 5.34 -15.61
C ALA A 32 -16.77 3.88 -15.46
N VAL A 33 -17.29 3.55 -14.29
CA VAL A 33 -17.75 2.19 -13.96
C VAL A 33 -19.00 1.91 -14.81
N THR A 34 -18.82 1.21 -15.92
CA THR A 34 -19.93 0.74 -16.74
C THR A 34 -20.40 -0.58 -16.14
N MET A 35 -21.52 -0.53 -15.40
CA MET A 35 -22.14 -1.73 -14.82
C MET A 35 -22.90 -2.50 -15.89
N THR A 36 -22.19 -3.30 -16.69
CA THR A 36 -22.81 -4.35 -17.51
C THR A 36 -23.05 -5.57 -16.63
N LYS A 37 -24.27 -5.71 -16.10
CA LYS A 37 -24.76 -6.99 -15.58
C LYS A 37 -24.83 -7.98 -16.73
N THR A 38 -23.82 -8.83 -16.83
CA THR A 38 -23.91 -10.10 -17.55
C THR A 38 -23.95 -11.18 -16.49
N ASP A 39 -25.14 -11.68 -16.21
CA ASP A 39 -25.38 -12.90 -15.47
C ASP A 39 -24.75 -14.07 -16.25
N LYS A 40 -23.47 -14.31 -15.97
CA LYS A 40 -22.80 -15.55 -16.33
C LYS A 40 -22.20 -16.07 -15.04
N GLU A 41 -22.91 -17.01 -14.42
CA GLU A 41 -22.45 -17.77 -13.27
C GLU A 41 -21.16 -18.52 -13.69
N MET A 42 -20.03 -17.83 -13.53
CA MET A 42 -18.72 -18.44 -13.61
C MET A 42 -18.46 -19.12 -12.26
N PRO A 43 -17.86 -20.31 -12.23
CA PRO A 43 -17.48 -20.94 -10.97
C PRO A 43 -16.55 -20.00 -10.23
N MET A 44 -16.97 -19.52 -9.05
CA MET A 44 -16.14 -18.67 -8.20
C MET A 44 -14.85 -19.42 -7.91
N THR A 45 -13.75 -18.91 -8.48
CA THR A 45 -12.42 -19.46 -8.17
C THR A 45 -12.08 -19.09 -6.73
N LEU A 46 -11.34 -19.96 -6.04
CA LEU A 46 -10.89 -19.72 -4.66
C LEU A 46 -10.22 -18.34 -4.50
N VAL A 47 -9.53 -17.86 -5.54
CA VAL A 47 -8.88 -16.55 -5.57
C VAL A 47 -9.91 -15.40 -5.53
N ALA A 48 -11.03 -15.53 -6.25
CA ALA A 48 -12.10 -14.54 -6.22
C ALA A 48 -12.77 -14.47 -4.83
N ALA A 49 -13.00 -15.64 -4.20
CA ALA A 49 -13.58 -15.69 -2.85
C ALA A 49 -12.65 -15.08 -1.77
N ILE A 50 -11.33 -15.26 -1.88
CA ILE A 50 -10.36 -14.65 -0.97
C ILE A 50 -10.26 -13.13 -1.21
N ALA A 51 -10.32 -12.69 -2.47
CA ALA A 51 -10.34 -11.26 -2.80
C ALA A 51 -11.59 -10.55 -2.24
N GLU A 52 -12.74 -11.23 -2.23
CA GLU A 52 -13.99 -10.73 -1.66
C GLU A 52 -13.95 -10.65 -0.12
N LEU A 53 -13.26 -11.59 0.54
CA LEU A 53 -13.06 -11.58 2.00
C LEU A 53 -12.13 -10.45 2.47
N GLY A 54 -11.26 -9.97 1.58
CA GLY A 54 -10.34 -8.86 1.84
C GLY A 54 -9.17 -9.21 2.77
N PRO A 55 -8.28 -8.23 3.03
CA PRO A 55 -7.16 -8.42 3.94
C PRO A 55 -7.64 -8.71 5.37
N PRO A 56 -6.88 -9.51 6.16
CA PRO A 56 -7.19 -9.72 7.57
C PRO A 56 -7.23 -8.39 8.33
N VAL A 57 -8.33 -8.14 9.03
CA VAL A 57 -8.52 -6.94 9.85
C VAL A 57 -8.27 -7.28 11.31
N ASP A 58 -7.53 -6.43 12.01
CA ASP A 58 -7.27 -6.55 13.44
C ASP A 58 -8.40 -5.90 14.25
N THR A 59 -9.32 -6.73 14.75
CA THR A 59 -10.49 -6.26 15.50
C THR A 59 -10.13 -5.70 16.86
N ASP A 60 -9.08 -6.21 17.50
CA ASP A 60 -8.63 -5.75 18.82
C ASP A 60 -8.08 -4.33 18.75
N LYS A 61 -7.26 -4.03 17.74
CA LYS A 61 -6.78 -2.66 17.49
C LYS A 61 -7.92 -1.69 17.28
N ILE A 62 -8.93 -2.08 16.49
CA ILE A 62 -10.11 -1.24 16.24
C ILE A 62 -10.84 -0.93 17.54
N GLN A 63 -11.09 -1.94 18.38
CA GLN A 63 -11.80 -1.72 19.65
C GLN A 63 -11.00 -0.79 20.58
N ALA A 64 -9.69 -0.97 20.69
CA ALA A 64 -8.83 -0.10 21.49
C ALA A 64 -8.90 1.36 21.01
N ILE A 65 -8.82 1.61 19.71
CA ILE A 65 -8.92 2.96 19.13
C ILE A 65 -10.32 3.55 19.38
N ARG A 66 -11.39 2.78 19.15
CA ARG A 66 -12.77 3.23 19.40
C ARG A 66 -12.98 3.64 20.85
N GLN A 67 -12.45 2.86 21.79
CA GLN A 67 -12.50 3.21 23.20
C GLN A 67 -11.73 4.50 23.50
N ALA A 68 -10.50 4.65 22.98
CA ALA A 68 -9.71 5.87 23.18
C ALA A 68 -10.42 7.13 22.66
N ILE A 69 -11.12 7.03 21.51
CA ILE A 69 -11.93 8.11 20.95
C ILE A 69 -13.12 8.42 21.85
N ALA A 70 -13.90 7.41 22.24
CA ALA A 70 -15.08 7.60 23.11
C ALA A 70 -14.70 8.21 24.46
N GLN A 71 -13.52 7.87 24.94
CA GLN A 71 -12.94 8.37 26.17
C GLN A 71 -12.36 9.79 26.04
N GLY A 72 -12.18 10.31 24.82
CA GLY A 72 -11.54 11.60 24.55
C GLY A 72 -10.02 11.62 24.74
N ARG A 73 -9.36 10.46 24.78
CA ARG A 73 -7.91 10.31 25.00
C ARG A 73 -7.14 9.91 23.73
N TYR A 74 -7.80 9.87 22.58
CA TYR A 74 -7.11 9.63 21.32
C TYR A 74 -6.20 10.83 20.99
N PRO A 75 -4.89 10.63 20.78
CA PRO A 75 -3.95 11.72 20.58
C PRO A 75 -4.19 12.40 19.23
N ILE A 76 -4.17 13.75 19.22
CA ILE A 76 -4.26 14.56 18.02
C ILE A 76 -2.90 15.24 17.81
N ASP A 77 -2.24 14.90 16.72
CA ASP A 77 -1.00 15.53 16.29
C ASP A 77 -1.27 16.45 15.10
N ALA A 78 -1.15 17.76 15.32
CA ALA A 78 -1.40 18.76 14.29
C ALA A 78 -0.39 18.70 13.13
N GLN A 79 0.87 18.32 13.39
CA GLN A 79 1.86 18.18 12.32
C GLN A 79 1.53 16.99 11.44
N ALA A 80 1.24 15.83 12.04
CA ALA A 80 0.86 14.64 11.29
C ALA A 80 -0.40 14.86 10.43
N ILE A 81 -1.35 15.69 10.90
CA ILE A 81 -2.52 16.09 10.11
C ILE A 81 -2.11 16.97 8.94
N ALA A 82 -1.30 18.01 9.18
CA ALA A 82 -0.85 18.92 8.13
C ALA A 82 -0.05 18.19 7.05
N ASP A 83 0.85 17.29 7.43
CA ASP A 83 1.64 16.48 6.51
C ASP A 83 0.74 15.63 5.62
N LYS A 84 -0.30 15.00 6.18
CA LYS A 84 -1.30 14.23 5.42
C LYS A 84 -2.15 15.11 4.51
N MET A 85 -2.48 16.33 4.92
CA MET A 85 -3.21 17.28 4.07
C MET A 85 -2.40 17.66 2.83
N ILE A 86 -1.10 17.91 3.01
CA ILE A 86 -0.18 18.23 1.90
C ILE A 86 0.01 17.01 1.01
N ALA A 87 0.25 15.83 1.59
CA ALA A 87 0.45 14.59 0.82
C ALA A 87 -0.75 14.21 -0.05
N LEU A 88 -1.96 14.55 0.38
CA LEU A 88 -3.20 14.27 -0.34
C LEU A 88 -3.67 15.45 -1.21
N ASP A 89 -2.88 16.53 -1.31
CA ASP A 89 -3.22 17.78 -2.02
C ASP A 89 -4.64 18.29 -1.69
N LEU A 90 -4.99 18.25 -0.41
CA LEU A 90 -6.32 18.69 0.05
C LEU A 90 -6.39 20.23 0.03
N PRO A 91 -7.41 20.83 -0.61
CA PRO A 91 -7.56 22.28 -0.59
C PRO A 91 -7.79 22.74 0.85
N LYS A 92 -7.19 23.88 1.21
CA LYS A 92 -7.54 24.56 2.47
C LYS A 92 -9.00 24.99 2.35
N VAL A 93 -9.90 24.34 3.11
CA VAL A 93 -11.27 24.80 3.29
C VAL A 93 -11.21 26.12 4.07
N GLY A 94 -11.11 27.24 3.35
CA GLY A 94 -11.23 28.58 3.89
C GLY A 94 -12.68 28.82 4.30
N ARG A 95 -12.87 29.35 5.52
CA ARG A 95 -14.14 29.90 5.97
C ARG A 95 -14.28 31.36 5.57
#